data_AF-A0A961Q715-F1
#
_entry.id   AF-A0A961Q715-F1
#
_cell.length_a   1.000
_cell.length_b   1.000
_cell.length_c   1.000
_cell.angle_alpha   90.00
_cell.angle_beta   90.00
_cell.angle_gamma   90.00
#
_symmetry.space_group_name_H-M   'P 1'
#
loop_
_entity.id
_entity.type
_entity.pdbx_description
1 polymer ?
#
loop_
_entity_poly.entity_id
_entity_poly.type
_entity_poly.pdbx_seq_one_letter_code
_entity_poly.pdbx_strand_id
1 'polypeptide(L)'
;MNPLDLHTCLRAAALSMAVLASAPTLAASCWDHNGSVMKLEADGNQRWIYYEEPRESLWDAGVHRGTLLFDGTNDNGWYSGQSRVFSKYCPGNPQIYAVEGPVSDGQRRITLEGTRDKNRQCSPTGQTVHDVLVFTYLYDC
;
A
#
# COMPACT_ATOMS: atom_id res chain seq x y z
N MET A 1 47.10 62.22 12.83
CA MET A 1 47.22 61.47 14.10
C MET A 1 45.80 61.14 14.56
N ASN A 2 45.53 59.84 14.81
CA ASN A 2 44.25 59.15 15.11
C ASN A 2 43.42 59.77 16.28
N PRO A 3 42.15 59.37 16.60
CA PRO A 3 41.46 58.10 16.27
C PRO A 3 39.95 58.17 15.94
N LEU A 4 39.41 56.97 15.68
CA LEU A 4 38.02 56.55 15.45
C LEU A 4 37.01 57.10 16.46
N ASP A 5 35.76 57.29 16.02
CA ASP A 5 34.62 56.78 16.80
C ASP A 5 33.48 56.27 15.92
N LEU A 6 32.97 55.13 16.38
CA LEU A 6 32.36 54.04 15.65
C LEU A 6 30.83 54.21 15.68
N HIS A 7 30.19 54.19 14.51
CA HIS A 7 28.73 54.06 14.43
C HIS A 7 28.35 52.64 14.88
N THR A 8 27.85 52.50 16.10
CA THR A 8 27.25 51.26 16.58
C THR A 8 25.87 51.09 15.96
N CYS A 9 25.81 50.68 14.69
CA CYS A 9 24.59 50.09 14.13
C CYS A 9 24.45 48.67 14.68
N LEU A 10 23.68 48.52 15.75
CA LEU A 10 23.26 47.23 16.27
C LEU A 10 22.36 46.54 15.23
N ARG A 11 22.95 45.76 14.32
CA ARG A 11 22.18 44.90 13.41
C ARG A 11 21.75 43.67 14.20
N ALA A 12 20.51 43.67 14.66
CA ALA A 12 19.85 42.46 15.12
C ALA A 12 19.78 41.46 13.95
N ALA A 13 20.63 40.44 13.96
CA ALA A 13 20.53 39.32 13.03
C ALA A 13 19.43 38.38 13.54
N ALA A 14 18.24 38.49 12.96
CA ALA A 14 17.20 37.49 13.16
C ALA A 14 17.63 36.20 12.45
N LEU A 15 18.07 35.20 13.21
CA LEU A 15 18.29 33.84 12.70
C LEU A 15 16.92 33.21 12.46
N SER A 16 16.42 33.28 11.23
CA SER A 16 15.27 32.49 10.81
C SER A 16 15.66 31.01 10.77
N MET A 17 15.20 30.21 11.75
CA MET A 17 15.25 28.75 11.68
C MET A 17 14.35 28.29 10.52
N ALA A 18 14.95 27.89 9.40
CA ALA A 18 14.24 27.19 8.35
C ALA A 18 13.89 25.78 8.86
N VAL A 19 12.60 25.52 9.10
CA VAL A 19 12.10 24.17 9.40
C VAL A 19 12.11 23.39 8.10
N LEU A 20 13.04 22.44 7.95
CA LEU A 20 13.02 21.47 6.87
C LEU A 20 11.88 20.48 7.14
N ALA A 21 10.74 20.68 6.48
CA ALA A 21 9.67 19.70 6.47
C ALA A 21 10.10 18.51 5.59
N SER A 22 10.39 17.36 6.22
CA SER A 22 10.57 16.10 5.51
C SER A 22 9.22 15.66 4.95
N ALA A 23 9.05 15.72 3.63
CA ALA A 23 7.88 15.11 2.98
C ALA A 23 7.97 13.58 3.10
N PRO A 24 6.84 12.89 3.34
CA PRO A 24 6.83 11.43 3.27
C PRO A 24 7.23 10.98 1.86
N THR A 25 8.19 10.06 1.77
CA THR A 25 8.55 9.41 0.51
C THR A 25 7.67 8.18 0.33
N LEU A 26 6.87 8.18 -0.73
CA LEU A 26 6.18 6.96 -1.16
C LEU A 26 7.23 5.96 -1.65
N ALA A 27 7.35 4.83 -0.95
CA ALA A 27 8.16 3.71 -1.41
C ALA A 27 7.26 2.75 -2.21
N ALA A 28 7.62 2.47 -3.45
CA ALA A 28 6.92 1.51 -4.30
C ALA A 28 7.78 0.25 -4.54
N SER A 29 7.15 -0.91 -4.59
CA SER A 29 7.79 -2.20 -4.91
C SER A 29 6.86 -3.12 -5.70
N CYS A 30 7.44 -4.07 -6.43
CA CYS A 30 6.73 -4.99 -7.32
C CYS A 30 6.63 -6.39 -6.69
N TRP A 31 5.51 -7.06 -6.90
CA TRP A 31 5.20 -8.35 -6.28
C TRP A 31 4.42 -9.27 -7.22
N ASP A 32 4.71 -10.56 -7.24
CA ASP A 32 3.85 -11.57 -7.85
C ASP A 32 2.70 -11.91 -6.90
N HIS A 33 1.49 -11.96 -7.44
CA HIS A 33 0.34 -12.56 -6.80
C HIS A 33 -0.47 -13.37 -7.81
N ASN A 34 -0.39 -14.70 -7.70
CA ASN A 34 -1.15 -15.64 -8.53
C ASN A 34 -0.96 -15.36 -10.05
N GLY A 35 0.25 -15.00 -10.48
CA GLY A 35 0.58 -14.70 -11.87
C GLY A 35 0.16 -13.31 -12.36
N SER A 36 -0.19 -12.39 -11.45
CA SER A 36 -0.30 -10.95 -11.75
C SER A 36 0.86 -10.20 -11.12
N VAL A 37 1.35 -9.15 -11.79
CA VAL A 37 2.27 -8.19 -11.17
C VAL A 37 1.45 -7.20 -10.37
N MET A 38 1.85 -7.01 -9.12
CA MET A 38 1.25 -6.10 -8.16
C MET A 38 2.23 -5.00 -7.80
N LYS A 39 1.72 -3.80 -7.58
CA LYS A 39 2.48 -2.67 -7.04
C LYS A 39 2.06 -2.43 -5.60
N LEU A 40 3.00 -2.54 -4.67
CA LEU A 40 2.82 -2.11 -3.29
C LEU A 40 3.30 -0.67 -3.15
N GLU A 41 2.42 0.21 -2.67
CA GLU A 41 2.76 1.58 -2.29
C GLU A 41 2.72 1.72 -0.77
N ALA A 42 3.74 2.37 -0.21
CA ALA A 42 3.88 2.58 1.23
C ALA A 42 4.03 4.06 1.56
N ASP A 43 3.19 4.54 2.49
CA ASP A 43 3.31 5.86 3.12
C ASP A 43 3.26 5.70 4.65
N GLY A 44 4.40 5.89 5.32
CA GLY A 44 4.53 5.58 6.75
C GLY A 44 4.14 4.12 7.05
N ASN A 45 3.10 3.92 7.87
CA ASN A 45 2.55 2.59 8.17
C ASN A 45 1.49 2.13 7.17
N GLN A 46 0.97 3.03 6.33
CA GLN A 46 -0.07 2.69 5.38
C GLN A 46 0.49 1.88 4.20
N ARG A 47 -0.29 0.92 3.72
CA ARG A 47 0.06 -0.02 2.67
C ARG A 47 -1.11 -0.17 1.72
N TRP A 48 -0.84 0.00 0.44
CA TRP A 48 -1.78 -0.31 -0.63
C TRP A 48 -1.15 -1.26 -1.61
N ILE A 49 -1.91 -2.24 -2.08
CA ILE A 49 -1.48 -3.16 -3.14
C ILE A 49 -2.45 -3.02 -4.31
N TYR A 50 -1.91 -2.61 -5.45
CA TYR A 50 -2.64 -2.41 -6.71
C TYR A 50 -2.21 -3.44 -7.74
N TYR A 51 -3.10 -3.77 -8.68
CA TYR A 51 -2.71 -4.50 -9.89
C TYR A 51 -1.88 -3.59 -10.79
N GLU A 52 -0.65 -3.98 -11.10
CA GLU A 52 0.19 -3.30 -12.10
C GLU A 52 0.01 -3.97 -13.47
N GLU A 53 0.08 -5.31 -13.50
CA GLU A 53 -0.20 -6.14 -14.68
C GLU A 53 -1.14 -7.28 -14.29
N PRO A 54 -2.46 -7.07 -14.38
CA PRO A 54 -3.43 -8.10 -14.04
C PRO A 54 -3.43 -9.21 -15.10
N ARG A 55 -3.40 -10.46 -14.64
CA ARG A 55 -3.58 -11.63 -15.52
C ARG A 55 -4.92 -11.55 -16.27
N GLU A 56 -4.95 -12.06 -17.50
CA GLU A 56 -6.09 -11.95 -18.42
C GLU A 56 -7.43 -12.42 -17.84
N SER A 57 -7.41 -13.48 -17.02
CA SER A 57 -8.64 -14.05 -16.43
C SER A 57 -9.39 -13.11 -15.49
N LEU A 58 -8.78 -11.98 -15.08
CA LEU A 58 -9.40 -10.97 -14.24
C LEU A 58 -10.04 -9.82 -15.02
N TRP A 59 -9.82 -9.71 -16.34
CA TRP A 59 -10.31 -8.58 -17.13
C TRP A 59 -11.84 -8.52 -17.17
N ASP A 60 -12.50 -9.68 -17.35
CA ASP A 60 -13.97 -9.80 -17.32
C ASP A 60 -14.57 -9.46 -15.94
N ALA A 61 -13.76 -9.48 -14.89
CA ALA A 61 -14.15 -9.05 -13.54
C ALA A 61 -13.98 -7.53 -13.32
N GLY A 62 -13.54 -6.79 -14.34
CA GLY A 62 -13.29 -5.35 -14.26
C GLY A 62 -11.97 -4.98 -13.58
N VAL A 63 -11.01 -5.92 -13.52
CA VAL A 63 -9.69 -5.66 -12.95
C VAL A 63 -8.76 -5.15 -14.03
N HIS A 64 -8.18 -3.98 -13.79
CA HIS A 64 -7.29 -3.28 -14.72
C HIS A 64 -6.06 -2.79 -13.95
N ARG A 65 -5.07 -2.24 -14.67
CA ARG A 65 -3.94 -1.55 -14.01
C ARG A 65 -4.48 -0.44 -13.09
N GLY A 66 -3.97 -0.37 -11.86
CA GLY A 66 -4.39 0.56 -10.83
C GLY A 66 -5.60 0.11 -10.00
N THR A 67 -6.21 -1.04 -10.30
CA THR A 67 -7.26 -1.59 -9.44
C THR A 67 -6.67 -1.95 -8.07
N LEU A 68 -7.24 -1.40 -7.00
CA LEU A 68 -6.82 -1.65 -5.62
C LEU A 68 -7.26 -3.05 -5.18
N LEU A 69 -6.33 -3.88 -4.74
CA LEU A 69 -6.62 -5.18 -4.12
C LEU A 69 -6.71 -5.03 -2.60
N PHE A 70 -5.65 -4.51 -1.99
CA PHE A 70 -5.49 -4.42 -0.53
C PHE A 70 -5.25 -2.98 -0.06
N ASP A 71 -5.90 -2.61 1.02
CA ASP A 71 -5.73 -1.35 1.76
C ASP A 71 -5.58 -1.68 3.24
N GLY A 72 -4.46 -1.32 3.85
CA GLY A 72 -4.21 -1.63 5.25
C GLY A 72 -2.97 -0.97 5.81
N THR A 73 -2.55 -1.43 6.97
CA THR A 73 -1.41 -0.90 7.69
C THR A 73 -0.38 -1.99 7.97
N ASN A 74 0.86 -1.57 8.16
CA ASN A 74 1.96 -2.37 8.63
C ASN A 74 2.33 -1.95 10.06
N ASP A 75 2.17 -2.85 11.01
CA ASP A 75 2.71 -2.71 12.36
C ASP A 75 3.84 -3.71 12.55
N ASN A 76 5.09 -3.22 12.49
CA ASN A 76 6.29 -4.01 12.76
C ASN A 76 6.39 -5.33 11.97
N GLY A 77 5.96 -5.33 10.71
CA GLY A 77 5.98 -6.51 9.84
C GLY A 77 4.70 -7.34 9.90
N TRP A 78 3.67 -6.91 10.63
CA TRP A 78 2.33 -7.48 10.56
C TRP A 78 1.42 -6.56 9.76
N TYR A 79 0.89 -7.06 8.65
CA TYR A 79 -0.06 -6.31 7.83
C TYR A 79 -1.48 -6.61 8.28
N SER A 80 -2.34 -5.60 8.35
CA SER A 80 -3.76 -5.75 8.66
C SER A 80 -4.59 -4.77 7.84
N GLY A 81 -5.74 -5.20 7.32
CA GLY A 81 -6.56 -4.32 6.49
C GLY A 81 -7.69 -5.03 5.76
N GLN A 82 -8.08 -4.48 4.62
CA GLN A 82 -9.15 -4.99 3.77
C GLN A 82 -8.60 -5.45 2.42
N SER A 83 -8.99 -6.65 2.00
CA SER A 83 -8.76 -7.17 0.65
C SER A 83 -10.07 -7.27 -0.14
N ARG A 84 -9.95 -7.49 -1.45
CA ARG A 84 -11.05 -7.55 -2.41
C ARG A 84 -11.02 -8.86 -3.20
N VAL A 85 -12.19 -9.48 -3.35
CA VAL A 85 -12.39 -10.56 -4.32
C VAL A 85 -13.23 -10.03 -5.49
N PHE A 86 -12.65 -10.14 -6.68
CA PHE A 86 -13.28 -9.73 -7.94
C PHE A 86 -14.00 -10.91 -8.59
N SER A 87 -15.13 -10.63 -9.22
CA SER A 87 -15.95 -11.63 -9.89
C SER A 87 -16.52 -11.07 -11.18
N LYS A 88 -16.41 -11.82 -12.28
CA LYS A 88 -17.08 -11.50 -13.55
C LYS A 88 -18.60 -11.43 -13.45
N TYR A 89 -19.17 -12.03 -12.40
CA TYR A 89 -20.61 -11.95 -12.13
C TYR A 89 -21.00 -10.68 -11.36
N CYS A 90 -20.02 -9.93 -10.85
CA CYS A 90 -20.20 -8.69 -10.06
C CYS A 90 -19.20 -7.62 -10.49
N PRO A 91 -19.15 -7.24 -11.79
CA PRO A 91 -18.19 -6.27 -12.27
C PRO A 91 -18.37 -4.94 -11.52
N GLY A 92 -17.27 -4.35 -11.06
CA GLY A 92 -17.25 -3.11 -10.28
C GLY A 92 -17.73 -3.22 -8.83
N ASN A 93 -18.19 -4.40 -8.38
CA ASN A 93 -18.68 -4.63 -7.02
C ASN A 93 -17.90 -5.78 -6.34
N PRO A 94 -16.61 -5.59 -6.03
CA PRO A 94 -15.83 -6.61 -5.37
C PRO A 94 -16.34 -6.87 -3.95
N GLN A 95 -16.22 -8.12 -3.50
CA GLN A 95 -16.45 -8.45 -2.09
C GLN A 95 -15.25 -7.99 -1.27
N ILE A 96 -15.48 -7.12 -0.29
CA ILE A 96 -14.45 -6.62 0.62
C ILE A 96 -14.49 -7.42 1.92
N TYR A 97 -13.33 -7.78 2.45
CA TYR A 97 -13.21 -8.55 3.69
C TYR A 97 -11.89 -8.27 4.39
N ALA A 98 -11.85 -8.50 5.71
CA ALA A 98 -10.66 -8.28 6.51
C ALA A 98 -9.62 -9.38 6.24
N VAL A 99 -8.36 -8.97 6.14
CA VAL A 99 -7.21 -9.88 6.07
C VAL A 99 -6.08 -9.34 6.93
N GLU A 100 -5.25 -10.25 7.43
CA GLU A 100 -4.02 -9.91 8.13
C GLU A 100 -2.95 -10.97 7.98
N GLY A 101 -1.70 -10.64 8.28
CA GLY A 101 -0.63 -11.63 8.39
C GLY A 101 0.76 -11.04 8.22
N PRO A 102 1.79 -11.89 8.28
CA PRO A 102 3.17 -11.45 8.40
C PRO A 102 3.82 -11.11 7.05
N VAL A 103 4.75 -10.16 7.13
CA VAL A 103 5.88 -10.02 6.21
C VAL A 103 7.02 -10.93 6.71
N SER A 104 7.57 -11.74 5.82
CA SER A 104 8.56 -12.77 6.13
C SER A 104 9.65 -12.85 5.06
N ASP A 105 10.57 -13.80 5.22
CA ASP A 105 11.66 -14.08 4.26
C ASP A 105 12.51 -12.85 3.92
N GLY A 106 12.93 -12.11 4.94
CA GLY A 106 13.74 -10.90 4.74
C GLY A 106 13.00 -9.80 3.98
N GLN A 107 11.70 -9.63 4.25
CA GLN A 107 10.80 -8.67 3.57
C GLN A 107 10.45 -9.01 2.13
N ARG A 108 10.59 -10.28 1.72
CA ARG A 108 10.33 -10.71 0.33
C ARG A 108 9.06 -11.54 0.17
N ARG A 109 8.35 -11.82 1.26
CA ARG A 109 7.10 -12.57 1.22
C ARG A 109 6.07 -11.97 2.16
N ILE A 110 4.88 -11.69 1.65
CA ILE A 110 3.71 -11.30 2.45
C ILE A 110 2.69 -12.42 2.35
N THR A 111 2.18 -12.88 3.49
CA THR A 111 1.08 -13.84 3.54
C THR A 111 -0.05 -13.22 4.33
N LEU A 112 -1.18 -12.96 3.69
CA LEU A 112 -2.38 -12.44 4.34
C LEU A 112 -3.45 -13.52 4.35
N GLU A 113 -4.16 -13.64 5.46
CA GLU A 113 -5.25 -14.59 5.63
C GLU A 113 -6.52 -13.88 6.06
N GLY A 114 -7.66 -14.39 5.62
CA GLY A 114 -8.95 -13.86 6.04
C GLY A 114 -10.09 -14.78 5.64
N THR A 115 -11.20 -14.67 6.36
CA THR A 115 -12.42 -15.42 6.06
C THR A 115 -13.48 -14.49 5.53
N ARG A 116 -14.20 -14.94 4.50
CA ARG A 116 -15.34 -14.21 3.91
C ARG A 116 -16.47 -15.15 3.56
N ASP A 117 -17.64 -14.59 3.29
CA ASP A 117 -18.74 -15.35 2.71
C ASP A 117 -18.39 -15.85 1.32
N LYS A 118 -18.78 -17.08 1.03
CA LYS A 118 -18.90 -17.57 -0.33
C LYS A 118 -20.08 -16.85 -0.97
N ASN A 119 -19.84 -16.17 -2.08
CA ASN A 119 -20.88 -15.52 -2.84
C ASN A 119 -21.35 -16.38 -4.01
N ARG A 120 -22.66 -16.38 -4.25
CA ARG A 120 -23.25 -16.80 -5.52
C ARG A 120 -23.60 -15.53 -6.27
N GLN A 121 -22.90 -15.27 -7.37
CA GLN A 121 -22.89 -13.94 -8.00
C GLN A 121 -22.52 -12.91 -6.93
N CYS A 122 -23.43 -12.00 -6.58
CA CYS A 122 -23.16 -10.88 -5.67
C CYS A 122 -23.83 -11.05 -4.30
N SER A 123 -24.39 -12.22 -4.02
CA SER A 123 -25.12 -12.49 -2.79
C SER A 123 -24.41 -13.57 -1.95
N PRO A 124 -24.30 -13.39 -0.62
CA PRO A 124 -23.71 -14.39 0.26
C PRO A 124 -24.57 -15.66 0.29
N THR A 125 -23.93 -16.83 0.35
CA THR A 125 -24.64 -18.11 0.46
C THR A 125 -24.82 -18.57 1.91
N GLY A 126 -24.30 -17.82 2.88
CA GLY A 126 -24.22 -18.21 4.29
C GLY A 126 -23.17 -19.28 4.60
N GLN A 127 -22.32 -19.63 3.62
CA GLN A 127 -21.13 -20.46 3.81
C GLN A 127 -19.91 -19.56 3.78
N THR A 128 -18.86 -19.89 4.53
CA THR A 128 -17.62 -19.13 4.52
C THR A 128 -16.51 -19.86 3.76
N VAL A 129 -15.50 -19.10 3.35
CA VAL A 129 -14.25 -19.60 2.78
C VAL A 129 -13.08 -18.86 3.42
N HIS A 130 -12.02 -19.60 3.74
CA HIS A 130 -10.75 -19.07 4.21
C HIS A 130 -9.82 -18.87 3.02
N ASP A 131 -9.38 -17.63 2.81
CA ASP A 131 -8.47 -17.27 1.74
C ASP A 131 -7.07 -17.03 2.30
N VAL A 132 -6.07 -17.45 1.55
CA VAL A 132 -4.65 -17.15 1.79
C VAL A 132 -4.12 -16.41 0.57
N LEU A 133 -3.66 -15.17 0.76
CA LEU A 133 -3.08 -14.33 -0.27
C LEU A 133 -1.58 -14.29 -0.05
N VAL A 134 -0.85 -14.87 -0.99
CA VAL A 134 0.62 -14.85 -0.99
C VAL A 134 1.08 -13.82 -2.00
N PHE A 135 2.02 -12.97 -1.57
CA PHE A 135 2.76 -12.05 -2.42
C PHE A 135 4.24 -12.38 -2.33
N THR A 136 4.90 -12.47 -3.47
CA THR A 136 6.35 -12.73 -3.54
C THR A 136 7.04 -11.54 -4.22
N TYR A 137 8.06 -10.99 -3.59
CA TYR A 137 8.77 -9.83 -4.10
C TYR A 137 9.37 -10.07 -5.49
N LEU A 138 9.25 -9.07 -6.37
CA LEU A 138 9.88 -9.02 -7.69
C LEU A 138 10.93 -7.92 -7.69
N TYR A 139 12.06 -8.18 -8.35
CA TYR A 139 13.14 -7.19 -8.47
C TYR A 139 12.74 -6.01 -9.35
N ASP A 140 11.88 -6.26 -10.34
CA ASP A 140 11.39 -5.29 -11.30
C ASP A 140 9.89 -5.47 -11.52
N CYS A 141 9.25 -4.38 -11.93
CA CYS A 141 8.05 -4.39 -12.75
C CYS A 141 8.55 -4.33 -14.21
#